data_AF-A0AAV4KAS6-F1
#
_entry.id   AF-A0AAV4KAS6-F1
#
_cell.length_a   1.000
_cell.length_b   1.000
_cell.length_c   1.000
_cell.angle_alpha   90.00
_cell.angle_beta   90.00
_cell.angle_gamma   90.00
#
_symmetry.space_group_name_H-M   'P 1'
#
loop_
_entity.id
_entity.type
_entity.pdbx_description
1 polymer ?
#
loop_
_entity_poly.entity_id
_entity_poly.type
_entity_poly.pdbx_seq_one_letter_code
_entity_poly.pdbx_strand_id
1 'polypeptide(L)'
;MSDIDVTIATHIMGWGSVHTNKYGELYAETPESAPGRTRCPLFTESLDACHQVEKRLIELGLDGAYLTALYNEVGNGGIFLMRLIAATPEQRCRAMLKALDARP
;
A
#
# COMPACT_ATOMS: atom_id res chain seq x y z
N MET A 1 6.86 -5.28 -12.94
CA MET A 1 5.76 -4.41 -12.51
C MET A 1 5.05 -5.14 -11.39
N SER A 2 5.01 -4.58 -10.18
CA SER A 2 4.13 -5.12 -9.14
C SER A 2 2.78 -4.42 -9.31
N ASP A 3 1.78 -5.14 -9.82
CA ASP A 3 0.41 -4.60 -10.00
C ASP A 3 -0.15 -4.00 -8.69
N ILE A 4 0.40 -4.44 -7.56
CA ILE A 4 0.12 -3.97 -6.21
C ILE A 4 0.45 -2.49 -6.05
N ASP A 5 1.63 -2.03 -6.48
CA ASP A 5 2.05 -0.63 -6.29
C ASP A 5 1.14 0.35 -7.04
N VAL A 6 0.75 -0.01 -8.26
CA VAL A 6 -0.17 0.77 -9.10
C VAL A 6 -1.57 0.83 -8.47
N THR A 7 -2.05 -0.30 -7.96
CA THR A 7 -3.37 -0.38 -7.32
C THR A 7 -3.40 0.44 -6.03
N ILE A 8 -2.35 0.37 -5.21
CA ILE A 8 -2.23 1.17 -3.99
C ILE A 8 -2.21 2.67 -4.31
N ALA A 9 -1.38 3.08 -5.28
CA ALA A 9 -1.29 4.47 -5.71
C ALA A 9 -2.65 5.02 -6.15
N THR A 10 -3.38 4.27 -6.97
CA THR A 10 -4.65 4.73 -7.55
C THR A 10 -5.82 4.65 -6.57
N HIS A 11 -5.98 3.54 -5.86
CA HIS A 11 -7.21 3.27 -5.09
C HIS A 11 -7.11 3.64 -3.61
N ILE A 12 -5.91 3.64 -3.02
CA ILE A 12 -5.73 4.03 -1.61
C ILE A 12 -5.24 5.48 -1.54
N MET A 13 -4.15 5.78 -2.25
CA MET A 13 -3.57 7.12 -2.22
C MET A 13 -4.37 8.14 -3.05
N GLY A 14 -5.25 7.67 -3.94
CA GLY A 14 -6.05 8.54 -4.80
C GLY A 14 -5.22 9.31 -5.82
N TRP A 15 -4.06 8.77 -6.18
CA TRP A 15 -3.24 9.32 -7.24
C TRP A 15 -3.89 9.01 -8.60
N GLY A 16 -3.75 9.94 -9.53
CA GLY A 16 -4.25 9.83 -10.90
C GLY A 16 -3.48 8.79 -11.72
N SER A 17 -3.29 9.05 -13.01
CA SER A 17 -2.67 8.08 -13.90
C SER A 17 -1.24 7.71 -13.48
N VAL A 18 -1.04 6.43 -13.15
CA VAL A 18 0.27 5.85 -12.85
C VAL A 18 0.89 5.35 -14.15
N HIS A 19 2.13 5.75 -14.41
CA HIS A 19 2.88 5.43 -15.61
C HIS A 19 4.33 5.05 -15.29
N THR A 20 4.91 4.23 -16.16
CA THR A 20 6.30 3.80 -16.04
C THR A 20 7.14 4.50 -17.10
N ASN A 21 8.29 5.05 -16.71
CA ASN A 21 9.22 5.63 -17.67
C ASN A 21 10.05 4.55 -18.40
N LYS A 22 10.85 4.97 -19.38
CA LYS A 22 11.74 4.07 -20.14
C LYS A 22 12.83 3.36 -19.30
N TYR A 23 13.04 3.79 -18.06
CA TYR A 23 13.98 3.20 -17.10
C TYR A 23 13.31 2.24 -16.11
N GLY A 24 11.99 2.03 -16.23
CA GLY A 24 11.24 1.15 -15.32
C GLY A 24 10.79 1.83 -14.02
N GLU A 25 10.98 3.14 -13.88
CA GLU A 25 10.55 3.89 -12.69
C GLU A 25 9.07 4.27 -12.78
N LEU A 26 8.35 4.11 -11.67
CA LEU A 26 6.94 4.46 -11.56
C LEU A 26 6.77 5.94 -11.21
N TYR A 27 5.81 6.57 -11.87
CA TYR A 27 5.37 7.94 -11.65
C TYR A 27 3.86 8.00 -11.57
N ALA A 28 3.34 8.90 -10.74
CA ALA A 28 1.91 9.11 -10.58
C ALA A 28 1.60 10.61 -10.54
N GLU A 29 0.39 10.94 -10.98
CA GLU A 29 -0.18 12.28 -10.80
C GLU A 29 -0.75 12.36 -9.38
N THR A 30 -0.16 13.19 -8.51
CA THR A 30 -0.73 13.39 -7.17
C THR A 30 -1.60 14.65 -7.16
N PRO A 31 -2.62 14.74 -6.29
CA PRO A 31 -3.47 15.93 -6.18
C PRO A 31 -2.68 17.23 -5.89
N GLU A 32 -1.49 17.10 -5.32
CA GLU A 32 -0.62 18.20 -4.91
C GLU A 32 0.46 18.54 -5.94
N SER A 33 0.61 17.75 -7.00
CA SER A 33 1.63 17.97 -8.04
C SER A 33 1.00 18.24 -9.41
N ALA A 34 1.67 19.10 -10.20
CA ALA A 34 1.34 19.23 -11.62
C ALA A 34 1.46 17.87 -12.32
N PRO A 35 0.61 17.56 -13.32
CA PRO A 35 0.57 16.25 -13.96
C PRO A 35 1.96 15.78 -14.40
N GLY A 36 2.34 14.57 -13.96
CA GLY A 36 3.50 13.85 -14.48
C GLY A 36 4.84 13.97 -13.74
N ARG A 37 4.91 14.30 -12.44
CA ARG A 37 6.22 14.47 -11.78
C ARG A 37 6.48 13.78 -10.44
N THR A 38 5.50 13.16 -9.81
CA THR A 38 5.78 12.50 -8.53
C THR A 38 6.19 11.06 -8.78
N ARG A 39 7.43 10.72 -8.44
CA ARG A 39 7.89 9.33 -8.46
C ARG A 39 7.06 8.54 -7.45
N CYS A 40 6.42 7.48 -7.92
CA CYS A 40 5.73 6.55 -7.04
C CYS A 40 6.79 5.85 -6.18
N PRO A 41 6.68 5.91 -4.85
CA PRO A 41 7.49 5.06 -4.00
C PRO A 41 7.10 3.60 -4.28
N LEU A 42 8.10 2.73 -4.36
CA LEU A 42 7.88 1.28 -4.50
C LEU A 42 7.37 0.76 -3.14
N PHE A 43 6.05 0.72 -2.96
CA PHE A 43 5.42 0.38 -1.68
C PHE A 43 5.77 -1.05 -1.27
N THR A 44 5.82 -1.99 -2.22
CA THR A 44 6.21 -3.37 -1.93
C THR A 44 7.68 -3.56 -1.57
N GLU A 45 8.51 -2.52 -1.66
CA GLU A 45 9.95 -2.58 -1.38
C GLU A 45 10.40 -1.66 -0.22
N SER A 46 9.53 -0.75 0.23
CA SER A 46 9.87 0.26 1.24
C SER A 46 8.87 0.30 2.38
N LEU A 47 9.35 0.05 3.61
CA LEU A 47 8.53 0.18 4.82
C LEU A 47 8.06 1.62 5.04
N ASP A 48 8.91 2.62 4.74
CA ASP A 48 8.53 4.03 4.87
C ASP A 48 7.41 4.41 3.90
N ALA A 49 7.41 3.81 2.71
CA ALA A 49 6.32 3.96 1.76
C ALA A 49 5.04 3.26 2.26
N CYS A 50 5.15 2.03 2.77
CA CYS A 50 4.02 1.33 3.41
C CYS A 50 3.39 2.15 4.53
N HIS A 51 4.18 2.76 5.41
CA HIS A 51 3.67 3.58 6.51
C HIS A 51 2.84 4.78 6.02
N GLN A 52 3.18 5.36 4.86
CA GLN A 52 2.37 6.42 4.26
C GLN A 52 1.00 5.91 3.80
N VAL A 53 0.96 4.70 3.23
CA VAL A 53 -0.28 4.05 2.81
C VAL A 53 -1.12 3.62 4.01
N GLU A 54 -0.50 3.11 5.08
CA GLU A 54 -1.17 2.79 6.35
C GLU A 54 -1.86 4.02 6.94
N LYS A 55 -1.15 5.16 6.98
CA LYS A 55 -1.73 6.43 7.43
C LYS A 55 -2.95 6.80 6.60
N ARG A 56 -2.87 6.64 5.27
CA ARG A 56 -3.98 6.92 4.37
C ARG A 56 -5.17 5.98 4.59
N LEU A 57 -4.93 4.70 4.84
CA LEU A 57 -6.00 3.74 5.19
C LEU A 57 -6.72 4.10 6.49
N ILE A 58 -5.98 4.58 7.49
CA ILE A 58 -6.56 5.07 8.74
C ILE A 58 -7.47 6.28 8.47
N GLU A 59 -7.03 7.21 7.63
CA GLU A 59 -7.86 8.36 7.20
C GLU A 59 -9.14 7.92 6.46
N LEU A 60 -9.09 6.79 5.74
CA LEU A 60 -10.24 6.18 5.08
C LEU A 60 -11.12 5.33 6.02
N GLY A 61 -10.73 5.16 7.29
CA GLY A 61 -11.46 4.35 8.27
C GLY A 61 -11.37 2.84 8.02
N LEU A 62 -10.29 2.38 7.37
CA LEU A 62 -10.07 0.97 7.00
C LEU A 62 -9.04 0.27 7.91
N ASP A 63 -8.68 0.86 9.05
CA ASP A 63 -7.67 0.36 9.98
C ASP A 63 -8.02 -1.02 10.56
N GLY A 64 -9.28 -1.23 10.98
CA GLY A 64 -9.74 -2.52 11.48
C GLY A 64 -9.71 -3.64 10.44
N ALA A 65 -10.13 -3.33 9.20
CA ALA A 65 -10.08 -4.27 8.08
C ALA A 65 -8.63 -4.61 7.70
N TYR A 66 -7.75 -3.61 7.72
CA TYR A 66 -6.32 -3.79 7.49
C TYR A 66 -5.66 -4.70 8.53
N LEU A 67 -5.87 -4.45 9.82
CA LEU A 67 -5.30 -5.29 10.88
C LEU A 67 -5.77 -6.74 10.78
N THR A 68 -7.05 -6.95 10.45
CA THR A 68 -7.62 -8.28 10.23
C THR A 68 -7.01 -8.97 9.01
N ALA A 69 -6.88 -8.26 7.90
CA ALA A 69 -6.24 -8.77 6.69
C ALA A 69 -4.77 -9.11 6.92
N LEU A 70 -4.03 -8.23 7.64
CA LEU A 70 -2.63 -8.42 7.95
C LEU A 70 -2.41 -9.62 8.88
N TYR A 71 -3.29 -9.81 9.87
CA TYR A 71 -3.30 -11.00 10.71
C TYR A 71 -3.43 -12.29 9.90
N ASN A 72 -4.31 -12.30 8.90
CA ASN A 72 -4.49 -13.44 8.02
C ASN A 72 -3.29 -13.65 7.07
N GLU A 73 -2.64 -12.57 6.62
CA GLU A 73 -1.45 -12.64 5.77
C GLU A 73 -0.21 -13.19 6.49
N VAL A 74 0.07 -12.73 7.71
CA VAL A 74 1.26 -13.16 8.48
C VAL A 74 1.06 -14.49 9.22
N GLY A 75 -0.15 -15.02 9.23
CA GLY A 75 -0.50 -16.33 9.78
C GLY A 75 -0.70 -16.35 11.29
N ASN A 76 -1.66 -17.15 11.73
CA ASN A 76 -2.12 -17.27 13.11
C ASN A 76 -1.22 -18.21 13.94
N GLY A 77 -0.35 -17.66 14.80
CA GLY A 77 0.47 -18.43 15.74
C GLY A 77 1.00 -17.55 16.87
N GLY A 78 1.37 -18.18 17.99
CA GLY A 78 1.47 -17.62 19.36
C GLY A 78 2.32 -16.36 19.62
N ILE A 79 2.86 -15.68 18.60
CA ILE A 79 3.51 -14.38 18.74
C ILE A 79 3.09 -13.45 17.60
N PHE A 80 1.79 -13.16 17.50
CA PHE A 80 1.21 -12.28 16.49
C PHE A 80 1.94 -10.93 16.39
N LEU A 81 2.28 -10.31 17.52
CA LEU A 81 3.02 -9.04 17.59
C LEU A 81 4.41 -9.11 16.94
N MET A 82 5.15 -10.21 17.11
CA MET A 82 6.48 -10.38 16.53
C MET A 82 6.41 -10.59 15.01
N ARG A 83 5.35 -11.25 14.53
CA ARG A 83 5.09 -11.45 13.10
C ARG A 83 4.59 -10.19 12.40
N LEU A 84 3.80 -9.36 13.09
CA LEU A 84 3.42 -8.02 12.61
C LEU A 84 4.64 -7.13 12.37
N ILE A 85 5.58 -7.12 13.30
CA ILE A 85 6.82 -6.34 13.18
C ILE A 85 7.68 -6.88 12.04
N ALA A 86 7.72 -8.20 11.87
CA ALA A 86 8.47 -8.86 10.80
C ALA A 86 7.76 -8.88 9.43
N ALA A 87 6.53 -8.35 9.33
CA ALA A 87 5.76 -8.37 8.09
C ALA A 87 6.49 -7.59 7.00
N THR A 88 6.73 -8.25 5.85
CA THR A 88 7.42 -7.62 4.73
C THR A 88 6.57 -6.49 4.13
N PRO A 89 7.18 -5.51 3.44
CA PRO A 89 6.42 -4.45 2.78
C PRO A 89 5.38 -5.02 1.80
N GLU A 90 5.71 -6.10 1.08
CA GLU A 90 4.77 -6.79 0.19
C GLU A 90 3.57 -7.38 0.95
N GLN A 91 3.79 -8.07 2.08
CA GLN A 91 2.69 -8.63 2.89
C GLN A 91 1.77 -7.54 3.42
N ARG A 92 2.35 -6.42 3.86
CA ARG A 92 1.59 -5.24 4.28
C ARG A 92 0.75 -4.71 3.13
N CYS A 93 1.35 -4.46 1.97
CA CYS A 93 0.66 -4.00 0.77
C CYS A 93 -0.49 -4.93 0.34
N ARG A 94 -0.30 -6.26 0.39
CA ARG A 94 -1.37 -7.24 0.11
C ARG A 94 -2.52 -7.13 1.11
N ALA A 95 -2.22 -6.99 2.40
CA ALA A 95 -3.25 -6.78 3.43
C ALA A 95 -4.01 -5.47 3.24
N MET A 96 -3.33 -4.39 2.82
CA MET A 96 -3.95 -3.11 2.49
C MET A 96 -4.97 -3.23 1.35
N LEU A 97 -4.63 -3.96 0.29
CA LEU A 97 -5.54 -4.22 -0.82
C LEU A 97 -6.76 -5.05 -0.39
N LYS A 98 -6.55 -6.09 0.42
CA LYS A 98 -7.67 -6.88 0.98
C LYS A 98 -8.60 -6.05 1.87
N ALA A 99 -8.04 -5.09 2.62
CA ALA A 99 -8.83 -4.18 3.43
C ALA A 99 -9.70 -3.24 2.59
N LEU A 100 -9.17 -2.80 1.44
CA LEU A 100 -9.92 -2.00 0.47
C LEU A 100 -11.05 -2.83 -0.16
N ASP A 101 -10.80 -4.08 -0.55
CA ASP A 101 -11.81 -4.97 -1.12
C ASP A 101 -12.92 -5.35 -0.11
N ALA A 102 -12.61 -5.34 1.18
CA ALA A 102 -13.57 -5.62 2.26
C ALA A 102 -14.46 -4.42 2.60
N ARG A 103 -14.32 -3.28 1.91
CA ARG A 103 -15.15 -2.09 2.10
C ARG A 103 -16.60 -2.39 1.63
N PRO A 104 -17.62 -2.11 2.45
CA PRO A 104 -19.03 -2.30 2.07
C PRO A 104 -19.51 -1.30 1.01
#